data_AF-A0A223NT26-F1
#
_entry.id   AF-A0A223NT26-F1
#
_cell.length_a   1.000
_cell.length_b   1.000
_cell.length_c   1.000
_cell.angle_alpha   90.00
_cell.angle_beta   90.00
_cell.angle_gamma   90.00
#
_symmetry.space_group_name_H-M   'P 1'
#
loop_
_entity.id
_entity.type
_entity.pdbx_description
1 polymer ?
#
loop_
_entity_poly.entity_id
_entity_poly.type
_entity_poly.pdbx_seq_one_letter_code
_entity_poly.pdbx_strand_id
1 'polypeptide(L)'
;MRTLKLITRFYSGIFLANFLVTLSCIGIIGFYGVLAHKLMGILFWYKIISIGMIFSTAVYYKKREMYYYQNLGVSKIKLLIATSLFDFMLWLVVVIIAYR
;
A
#
# COMPACT_ATOMS: atom_id res chain seq x y z
N MET A 1 14.25 -12.31 -14.24
CA MET A 1 13.53 -12.09 -12.96
C MET A 1 12.02 -12.15 -13.16
N ARG A 2 11.42 -13.35 -13.28
CA ARG A 2 9.99 -13.53 -13.64
C ARG A 2 9.03 -13.12 -12.52
N THR A 3 9.41 -13.36 -11.27
CA THR A 3 8.61 -13.07 -10.06
C THR A 3 8.41 -11.57 -9.84
N LEU A 4 9.47 -10.77 -10.02
CA LEU A 4 9.42 -9.31 -9.86
C LEU A 4 8.42 -8.68 -10.84
N LYS A 5 8.43 -9.13 -12.11
CA LYS A 5 7.47 -8.67 -13.14
C LYS A 5 6.01 -8.95 -12.77
N LEU A 6 5.75 -10.10 -12.13
CA LEU A 6 4.41 -10.47 -11.66
C LEU A 6 3.96 -9.59 -10.49
N ILE A 7 4.85 -9.33 -9.53
CA ILE A 7 4.59 -8.44 -8.40
C ILE A 7 4.31 -7.02 -8.89
N THR A 8 5.11 -6.49 -9.82
CA THR A 8 4.90 -5.15 -10.39
C THR A 8 3.55 -5.04 -11.11
N ARG A 9 3.17 -6.06 -11.89
CA ARG A 9 1.88 -6.07 -12.58
C ARG A 9 0.71 -6.07 -11.60
N PHE A 10 0.81 -6.85 -10.53
CA PHE A 10 -0.19 -6.84 -9.46
C PHE A 10 -0.24 -5.47 -8.75
N TYR A 11 0.93 -4.90 -8.41
CA TYR A 11 1.04 -3.60 -7.76
C TYR A 11 0.40 -2.48 -8.59
N SER A 12 0.64 -2.44 -9.90
CA SER A 12 0.01 -1.46 -10.80
C SER A 12 -1.51 -1.47 -10.71
N GLY A 13 -2.12 -2.63 -10.47
CA GLY A 13 -3.56 -2.77 -10.33
C GLY A 13 -4.15 -2.31 -8.98
N ILE A 14 -3.33 -2.04 -7.96
CA ILE A 14 -3.74 -1.50 -6.65
C ILE A 14 -3.11 -0.13 -6.37
N PHE A 15 -2.16 0.29 -7.21
CA PHE A 15 -1.36 1.51 -7.07
C PHE A 15 -2.24 2.74 -6.87
N LEU A 16 -3.28 2.91 -7.72
CA LEU A 16 -4.15 4.08 -7.64
C LEU A 16 -4.80 4.23 -6.25
N ALA A 17 -5.34 3.13 -5.71
CA ALA A 17 -5.99 3.15 -4.40
C ALA A 17 -4.99 3.49 -3.29
N ASN A 18 -3.82 2.84 -3.30
CA ASN A 18 -2.76 3.12 -2.33
C ASN A 18 -2.23 4.56 -2.44
N PHE A 19 -2.11 5.08 -3.66
CA PHE A 19 -1.65 6.43 -3.93
C PHE A 19 -2.63 7.47 -3.37
N LEU A 20 -3.93 7.27 -3.54
CA LEU A 20 -4.97 8.14 -2.95
C LEU A 20 -4.93 8.14 -1.42
N VAL A 21 -4.70 6.98 -0.79
CA VAL A 21 -4.51 6.88 0.66
C VAL A 21 -3.24 7.61 1.11
N THR A 22 -2.16 7.54 0.34
CA THR A 22 -0.94 8.30 0.66
C THR A 22 -1.17 9.81 0.50
N LEU A 23 -1.89 10.24 -0.54
CA LEU A 23 -2.29 11.63 -0.73
C LEU A 23 -3.16 12.16 0.41
N SER A 24 -4.13 11.37 0.89
CA SER A 24 -4.95 11.78 2.04
C SER A 24 -4.12 11.96 3.30
N CYS A 25 -3.15 11.08 3.57
CA CYS A 25 -2.19 11.24 4.66
C CYS A 25 -1.38 12.55 4.53
N ILE A 26 -0.85 12.85 3.34
CA ILE A 26 -0.11 14.09 3.08
C ILE A 26 -1.01 15.31 3.33
N GLY A 27 -2.24 15.28 2.82
CA GLY A 27 -3.21 16.36 3.01
C GLY A 27 -3.51 16.63 4.49
N ILE A 28 -3.68 15.58 5.29
CA ILE A 28 -3.89 15.70 6.74
C ILE A 28 -2.64 16.29 7.42
N ILE A 29 -1.45 15.80 7.10
CA ILE A 29 -0.20 16.33 7.68
C ILE A 29 -0.05 17.82 7.33
N GLY A 30 -0.28 18.20 6.07
CA GLY A 30 -0.19 19.58 5.61
C GLY A 30 -1.22 20.51 6.26
N PHE A 31 -2.44 20.03 6.52
CA PHE A 31 -3.49 20.82 7.16
C PHE A 31 -3.22 21.08 8.65
N TYR A 32 -2.72 20.07 9.38
CA TYR A 32 -2.47 20.19 10.83
C TYR A 32 -1.10 20.76 11.18
N GLY A 33 -0.15 20.81 10.23
CA GLY A 33 1.16 21.42 10.39
C GLY A 33 1.90 20.93 11.64
N VAL A 34 2.23 21.85 12.55
CA VAL A 34 2.99 21.54 13.77
C VAL A 34 2.28 20.52 14.67
N LEU A 35 0.95 20.44 14.65
CA LEU A 35 0.18 19.47 15.45
C LEU A 35 0.15 18.05 14.84
N ALA A 36 0.65 17.88 13.62
CA ALA A 36 0.59 16.61 12.90
C ALA A 36 1.32 15.47 13.65
N HIS A 37 2.33 15.77 14.47
CA HIS A 37 3.04 14.77 15.27
C HIS A 37 2.10 13.96 16.18
N LYS A 38 1.03 14.58 16.72
CA LYS A 38 0.03 13.91 17.56
C LYS A 38 -0.83 12.92 16.78
N LEU A 39 -0.97 13.15 15.47
CA LEU A 39 -1.80 12.35 14.57
C LEU A 39 -1.02 11.17 13.95
N MET A 40 0.30 11.06 14.15
CA MET A 40 1.08 10.00 13.49
C MET A 40 0.69 8.59 13.90
N GLY A 41 0.32 8.37 15.15
CA GLY A 41 -0.22 7.07 15.58
C GLY A 41 -1.51 6.73 14.82
N ILE A 42 -2.39 7.71 14.63
CA ILE A 42 -3.66 7.52 13.91
C ILE A 42 -3.39 7.30 12.42
N LEU A 43 -2.51 8.08 11.80
CA LEU A 43 -2.14 7.94 10.38
C LEU A 43 -1.46 6.59 10.08
N PHE A 44 -0.64 6.10 11.01
CA PHE A 44 -0.04 4.77 10.92
C PHE A 44 -1.10 3.67 10.88
N TRP A 45 -2.05 3.68 11.83
CA TRP A 45 -3.14 2.69 11.85
C TRP A 45 -4.08 2.83 10.65
N TYR A 46 -4.41 4.06 10.27
CA TYR A 46 -5.16 4.36 9.06
C TYR A 46 -4.50 3.75 7.82
N LYS A 47 -3.18 3.87 7.69
CA LYS A 47 -2.42 3.29 6.57
C LYS A 47 -2.47 1.76 6.58
N ILE A 48 -2.25 1.12 7.73
CA ILE A 48 -2.31 -0.34 7.87
C ILE A 48 -3.69 -0.89 7.49
N ILE A 49 -4.75 -0.28 8.05
CA ILE A 49 -6.13 -0.70 7.78
C ILE A 49 -6.46 -0.52 6.29
N SER A 50 -6.08 0.61 5.71
CA SER A 50 -6.32 0.90 4.29
C SER A 50 -5.63 -0.10 3.36
N ILE A 51 -4.35 -0.44 3.62
CA ILE A 51 -3.64 -1.47 2.86
C ILE A 51 -4.37 -2.82 2.96
N GLY A 52 -4.81 -3.19 4.17
CA GLY A 52 -5.58 -4.41 4.40
C GLY A 52 -6.89 -4.45 3.61
N MET A 53 -7.64 -3.35 3.60
CA MET A 53 -8.89 -3.21 2.84
C MET A 53 -8.67 -3.24 1.33
N ILE A 54 -7.64 -2.54 0.83
CA ILE A 54 -7.29 -2.53 -0.59
C ILE A 54 -6.91 -3.93 -1.05
N PHE A 55 -6.10 -4.64 -0.27
CA PHE A 55 -5.70 -5.99 -0.61
C PHE A 55 -6.86 -6.98 -0.54
N SER A 56 -7.71 -6.92 0.50
CA SER A 56 -8.86 -7.82 0.62
C SER A 56 -9.83 -7.63 -0.56
N THR A 57 -10.06 -6.38 -0.95
CA THR A 57 -10.83 -6.00 -2.13
C THR A 57 -10.18 -6.54 -3.40
N ALA A 58 -8.87 -6.36 -3.57
CA ALA A 58 -8.14 -6.89 -4.72
C ALA A 58 -8.21 -8.41 -4.82
N VAL A 59 -8.11 -9.14 -3.70
CA VAL A 59 -8.26 -10.61 -3.67
C VAL A 59 -9.67 -11.03 -4.06
N TYR A 60 -10.69 -10.33 -3.56
CA TYR A 60 -12.09 -10.65 -3.84
C TYR A 60 -12.42 -10.44 -5.32
N TYR A 61 -12.12 -9.26 -5.87
CA TYR A 61 -12.45 -8.92 -7.26
C TYR A 61 -11.52 -9.58 -8.29
N LYS A 62 -10.24 -9.78 -7.97
CA LYS A 62 -9.23 -10.35 -8.89
C LYS A 62 -8.93 -11.82 -8.60
N LYS A 63 -9.93 -12.59 -8.15
CA LYS A 63 -9.77 -14.01 -7.78
C LYS A 63 -9.14 -14.85 -8.90
N ARG A 64 -9.48 -14.59 -10.17
CA ARG A 64 -8.88 -15.28 -11.34
C ARG A 64 -7.40 -14.96 -11.53
N GLU A 65 -7.00 -13.71 -11.36
CA GLU A 65 -5.58 -13.31 -11.43
C GLU A 65 -4.78 -13.95 -10.30
N MET A 66 -5.38 -14.07 -9.10
CA MET A 66 -4.72 -14.73 -7.97
C MET A 66 -4.39 -16.20 -8.27
N TYR A 67 -5.29 -16.94 -8.93
CA TYR A 67 -5.01 -18.30 -9.37
C TYR A 67 -3.91 -18.34 -10.44
N TYR A 68 -3.87 -17.37 -11.35
CA TYR A 68 -2.79 -17.24 -12.34
C TYR A 68 -1.43 -17.04 -11.67
N TYR A 69 -1.33 -16.17 -10.67
CA TYR A 69 -0.08 -15.96 -9.92
C TYR A 69 0.34 -17.21 -9.13
N GLN A 70 -0.62 -17.94 -8.55
CA GLN A 70 -0.36 -19.18 -7.83
C GLN A 70 0.16 -20.29 -8.76
N ASN A 71 -0.41 -20.45 -9.95
CA ASN A 71 0.06 -21.40 -10.96
C ASN A 71 1.48 -21.09 -11.46
N LEU A 72 1.90 -19.83 -11.33
CA LEU A 72 3.26 -19.37 -11.64
C LEU A 72 4.23 -19.46 -10.46
N GLY A 73 3.82 -20.05 -9.34
CA GLY A 73 4.65 -20.26 -8.14
C GLY A 73 4.72 -19.06 -7.19
N VAL A 74 3.91 -18.02 -7.39
CA VAL A 74 3.84 -16.86 -6.51
C VAL A 74 2.63 -16.99 -5.58
N SER A 75 2.87 -17.15 -4.28
CA SER A 75 1.79 -17.25 -3.30
C SER A 75 1.11 -15.90 -3.04
N LYS A 76 -0.16 -15.93 -2.65
CA LYS A 76 -0.95 -14.74 -2.27
C LYS A 76 -0.27 -13.94 -1.15
N ILE A 77 0.31 -14.65 -0.17
CA ILE A 77 1.01 -14.04 0.97
C ILE A 77 2.27 -13.30 0.50
N LYS A 78 3.03 -13.87 -0.45
CA LYS A 78 4.20 -13.18 -1.02
C LYS A 78 3.81 -11.90 -1.75
N LEU A 79 2.72 -11.93 -2.54
CA LEU A 79 2.18 -10.74 -3.19
C LEU A 79 1.79 -9.68 -2.17
N LEU A 80 0.99 -10.06 -1.15
CA LEU A 80 0.57 -9.19 -0.06
C LEU A 80 1.77 -8.52 0.61
N ILE A 81 2.71 -9.30 1.13
CA ILE A 81 3.85 -8.76 1.88
C ILE A 81 4.69 -7.84 1.00
N ALA A 82 5.00 -8.27 -0.23
CA ALA A 82 5.82 -7.46 -1.13
C ALA A 82 5.15 -6.12 -1.48
N THR A 83 3.85 -6.12 -1.82
CA THR A 83 3.16 -4.88 -2.17
C THR A 83 2.91 -3.98 -0.95
N SER A 84 2.54 -4.57 0.19
CA SER A 84 2.28 -3.82 1.42
C SER A 84 3.54 -3.20 1.97
N LEU A 85 4.65 -3.93 1.97
CA LEU A 85 5.95 -3.42 2.43
C LEU A 85 6.42 -2.28 1.54
N PHE A 86 6.35 -2.45 0.21
CA PHE A 86 6.74 -1.39 -0.72
C PHE A 86 5.91 -0.11 -0.51
N ASP A 87 4.60 -0.26 -0.37
CA ASP A 87 3.69 0.87 -0.17
C ASP A 87 3.88 1.57 1.17
N PHE A 88 4.14 0.80 2.22
CA PHE A 88 4.44 1.32 3.53
C PHE A 88 5.78 2.08 3.56
N MET A 89 6.80 1.57 2.88
CA MET A 89 8.09 2.26 2.73
C MET A 89 7.93 3.58 1.97
N LEU A 90 7.12 3.61 0.91
CA LEU A 90 6.82 4.83 0.17
C LEU A 90 6.15 5.86 1.08
N TRP A 91 5.16 5.45 1.87
CA TRP A 91 4.51 6.31 2.85
C TRP A 91 5.47 6.84 3.91
N LEU A 92 6.38 6.01 4.43
CA LEU A 92 7.41 6.45 5.38
C LEU A 92 8.33 7.52 4.78
N VAL A 93 8.80 7.34 3.54
CA VAL A 93 9.65 8.32 2.87
C VAL A 93 8.92 9.65 2.72
N VAL A 94 7.66 9.62 2.27
CA VAL A 94 6.81 10.81 2.14
C VAL A 94 6.65 11.52 3.49
N VAL A 95 6.38 10.77 4.55
CA VAL A 95 6.26 11.31 5.90
C VAL A 95 7.57 11.99 6.32
N ILE A 96 8.71 11.32 6.18
CA ILE A 96 10.01 11.89 6.58
C ILE A 96 10.29 13.19 5.82
N ILE A 97 9.97 13.25 4.53
CA ILE A 97 10.10 14.47 3.72
C ILE A 97 9.15 15.57 4.20
N ALA A 98 7.91 15.23 4.56
CA ALA A 98 6.91 16.20 5.00
C ALA A 98 7.23 16.83 6.37
N TYR A 99 8.02 16.16 7.21
CA TYR A 99 8.46 16.66 8.52
C TYR A 99 9.85 17.29 8.53
N ARG A 100 10.56 17.25 7.39
CA ARG A 100 11.83 17.95 7.21
C ARG A 100 11.58 19.40 6.78
#